data_AF-A0A9E0GZ57-F1
#
_entry.id   AF-A0A9E0GZ57-F1
#
_cell.length_a   1.000
_cell.length_b   1.000
_cell.length_c   1.000
_cell.angle_alpha   90.00
_cell.angle_beta   90.00
_cell.angle_gamma   90.00
#
_symmetry.space_group_name_H-M   'P 1'
#
loop_
_entity.id
_entity.type
_entity.pdbx_description
1 polymer ?
#
loop_
_entity_poly.entity_id
_entity_poly.type
_entity_poly.pdbx_seq_one_letter_code
_entity_poly.pdbx_strand_id
1 'polypeptide(L)'
;MTGGVGLPDSGRDRAILAVRWILGLQCLMSGLNWWFKILPFPNIAEPLVLPMKSEIVATMIKSGWMFTAAKCIETGLAISLLTNRFTVLMLVVAFPVLMMTFLLDTIPFLLGIPKWIVGDMTGRNMWAAFLDMLFFGGSVFFMQIYLMLEWVNRYVPMFVARPDDARPAVTFEWLRT
;
A
#
# COMPACT_ATOMS: atom_id res chain seq x y z
N MET A 1 2.04 -34.15 17.35
CA MET A 1 1.96 -33.08 18.36
C MET A 1 0.86 -32.14 17.93
N THR A 2 -0.06 -31.91 18.86
CA THR A 2 -1.42 -31.37 18.72
C THR A 2 -1.51 -30.12 17.85
N GLY A 3 -2.26 -30.24 16.74
CA GLY A 3 -2.80 -29.10 16.00
C GLY A 3 -3.80 -28.38 16.89
N GLY A 4 -3.43 -27.20 17.37
CA GLY A 4 -4.35 -26.27 17.98
C GLY A 4 -5.30 -25.76 16.90
N VAL A 5 -6.48 -26.36 16.81
CA VAL A 5 -7.63 -25.70 16.17
C VAL A 5 -8.03 -24.58 17.13
N GLY A 6 -7.34 -23.45 17.01
CA GLY A 6 -7.75 -22.21 17.64
C GLY A 6 -9.15 -21.88 17.14
N LEU A 7 -10.08 -21.71 18.07
CA LEU A 7 -11.40 -21.16 17.78
C LEU A 7 -11.22 -19.86 16.97
N PRO A 8 -12.10 -19.56 16.00
CA PRO A 8 -12.01 -18.32 15.25
C PRO A 8 -12.12 -17.15 16.24
N ASP A 9 -11.02 -16.42 16.43
CA ASP A 9 -11.05 -15.15 17.14
C ASP A 9 -11.86 -14.18 16.27
N SER A 10 -13.17 -14.16 16.46
CA SER A 10 -14.10 -13.33 15.68
C SER A 10 -13.67 -11.86 15.59
N GLY A 11 -12.91 -11.37 16.57
CA GLY A 11 -12.28 -10.05 16.55
C GLY A 11 -11.14 -9.93 15.53
N ARG A 12 -10.26 -10.94 15.43
CA ARG A 12 -9.16 -10.99 14.46
C ARG A 12 -9.70 -11.05 13.03
N ASP A 13 -10.69 -11.91 12.77
CA ASP A 13 -11.27 -12.02 11.42
C ASP A 13 -11.95 -10.72 10.97
N ARG A 14 -12.63 -10.03 11.89
CA ARG A 14 -13.21 -8.70 11.65
C ARG A 14 -12.13 -7.64 11.40
N ALA A 15 -11.02 -7.68 12.16
CA ALA A 15 -9.91 -6.74 11.97
C ALA A 15 -9.24 -6.93 10.61
N ILE A 16 -9.00 -8.19 10.20
CA ILE A 16 -8.44 -8.51 8.87
C ILE A 16 -9.36 -7.99 7.78
N LEU A 17 -10.67 -8.26 7.89
CA LEU A 17 -11.65 -7.78 6.92
C LEU A 17 -11.65 -6.25 6.87
N ALA A 18 -11.70 -5.57 8.02
CA ALA A 18 -11.70 -4.11 8.09
C ALA A 18 -10.44 -3.52 7.46
N VAL A 19 -9.25 -4.00 7.83
CA VAL A 19 -7.97 -3.53 7.28
C VAL A 19 -7.90 -3.78 5.77
N ARG A 20 -8.39 -4.93 5.29
CA ARG A 20 -8.47 -5.24 3.87
C ARG A 20 -9.32 -4.23 3.10
N TRP A 21 -10.49 -3.89 3.63
CA TRP A 21 -11.39 -2.92 3.01
C TRP A 21 -10.84 -1.50 3.06
N ILE A 22 -10.28 -1.07 4.20
CA ILE A 22 -9.73 0.27 4.37
C ILE A 22 -8.52 0.45 3.43
N LEU A 23 -7.57 -0.49 3.45
CA LEU A 23 -6.42 -0.47 2.55
C LEU A 23 -6.85 -0.52 1.09
N GLY A 24 -7.78 -1.43 0.75
CA GLY A 24 -8.29 -1.57 -0.60
C GLY A 24 -8.94 -0.29 -1.12
N LEU A 25 -9.81 0.33 -0.32
CA LEU A 25 -10.47 1.58 -0.69
C LEU A 25 -9.48 2.74 -0.81
N GLN A 26 -8.51 2.83 0.10
CA GLN A 26 -7.49 3.87 0.08
C GLN A 26 -6.59 3.77 -1.15
N CYS A 27 -6.10 2.56 -1.47
CA CYS A 27 -5.34 2.30 -2.68
C CYS A 27 -6.19 2.52 -3.94
N LEU A 28 -7.49 2.24 -3.90
CA LEU A 28 -8.38 2.49 -5.04
C LEU A 28 -8.50 3.99 -5.31
N MET A 29 -8.79 4.78 -4.28
CA MET A 29 -8.91 6.23 -4.39
C MET A 29 -7.59 6.86 -4.83
N SER A 30 -6.47 6.44 -4.25
CA SER A 30 -5.13 6.93 -4.63
C SER A 30 -4.75 6.55 -6.06
N GLY A 31 -4.97 5.29 -6.46
CA GLY A 31 -4.67 4.82 -7.81
C GLY A 31 -5.53 5.51 -8.85
N LEU A 32 -6.86 5.53 -8.64
CA LEU A 32 -7.80 6.21 -9.54
C LEU A 32 -7.55 7.72 -9.60
N ASN A 33 -7.04 8.33 -8.53
CA ASN A 33 -6.73 9.77 -8.48
C ASN A 33 -5.84 10.22 -9.64
N TRP A 34 -4.97 9.34 -10.11
CA TRP A 34 -4.04 9.63 -11.20
C TRP A 34 -4.75 9.95 -12.52
N TRP A 35 -5.84 9.23 -12.82
CA TRP A 35 -6.62 9.40 -14.05
C TRP A 35 -7.85 10.29 -13.82
N PHE A 36 -8.51 10.13 -12.68
CA PHE A 36 -9.70 10.88 -12.29
C PHE A 36 -9.37 11.70 -11.04
N LYS A 37 -9.34 13.03 -11.15
CA LYS A 37 -8.98 13.89 -10.02
C LYS A 37 -10.06 13.83 -8.93
N ILE A 38 -9.82 13.04 -7.89
CA ILE A 38 -10.67 12.86 -6.70
C ILE A 38 -10.05 13.58 -5.50
N LEU A 39 -8.73 13.48 -5.38
CA LEU A 39 -7.89 14.07 -4.34
C LEU A 39 -7.05 15.22 -4.92
N PRO A 40 -6.66 16.19 -4.07
CA PRO A 40 -6.04 17.42 -4.54
C PRO A 40 -4.69 17.26 -5.25
N PHE A 41 -3.95 16.15 -5.08
CA PHE A 41 -2.65 15.89 -5.72
C PHE A 41 -2.31 14.38 -5.74
N PRO A 42 -1.44 13.89 -6.64
CA PRO A 42 -1.12 14.35 -8.00
C PRO A 42 -2.00 13.66 -9.07
N ASN A 43 -2.30 14.37 -10.16
CA ASN A 43 -3.08 13.87 -11.31
C ASN A 43 -2.34 14.12 -12.64
N ILE A 44 -2.60 13.31 -13.67
CA ILE A 44 -1.94 13.40 -14.99
C ILE A 44 -2.14 14.75 -15.69
N ALA A 45 -3.25 15.44 -15.42
CA ALA A 45 -3.58 16.72 -16.02
C ALA A 45 -2.97 17.92 -15.25
N GLU A 46 -2.27 17.68 -14.14
CA GLU A 46 -1.68 18.76 -13.35
C GLU A 46 -0.30 19.18 -13.87
N PRO A 47 -0.05 20.49 -14.04
CA PRO A 47 1.25 20.98 -14.45
C PRO A 47 2.30 20.65 -13.39
N LEU A 48 3.44 20.10 -13.83
CA LEU A 48 4.60 19.74 -12.99
C LEU A 48 5.26 20.92 -12.26
N VAL A 49 4.73 22.13 -12.44
CA VAL A 49 5.20 23.39 -11.83
C VAL A 49 4.56 23.61 -10.46
N LEU A 50 3.51 22.85 -10.11
CA LEU A 50 2.92 22.88 -8.78
C LEU A 50 3.91 22.31 -7.74
N PRO A 51 3.82 22.74 -6.47
CA PRO A 51 4.70 22.22 -5.41
C PRO A 51 4.46 20.72 -5.23
N MET A 52 5.22 19.91 -5.94
CA MET A 52 5.21 18.47 -5.76
C MET A 52 5.87 18.13 -4.43
N LYS A 53 5.24 17.22 -3.68
CA LYS A 53 5.69 16.79 -2.35
C LYS A 53 7.14 16.31 -2.34
N SER A 54 7.63 15.76 -3.45
CA SER A 54 9.04 15.40 -3.62
C SER A 54 9.52 15.53 -5.06
N GLU A 55 10.82 15.82 -5.21
CA GLU A 55 11.54 15.81 -6.50
C GLU A 55 11.55 14.41 -7.15
N ILE A 56 11.43 13.37 -6.32
CA ILE A 56 11.33 11.97 -6.79
C ILE A 56 10.03 11.77 -7.56
N VAL A 57 8.89 12.24 -7.03
CA VAL A 57 7.59 12.17 -7.74
C VAL A 57 7.66 12.96 -9.04
N ALA A 58 8.29 14.14 -9.03
CA ALA A 58 8.49 14.92 -10.24
C ALA A 58 9.27 14.16 -11.32
N THR A 59 10.33 13.48 -10.91
CA THR A 59 11.17 12.67 -11.79
C THR A 59 10.42 11.45 -12.31
N MET A 60 9.63 10.78 -11.46
CA MET A 60 8.79 9.65 -11.87
C MET A 60 7.72 10.06 -12.88
N ILE A 61 7.12 11.24 -12.76
CA ILE A 61 6.14 11.71 -13.75
C ILE A 61 6.85 12.08 -15.06
N LYS A 62 8.00 12.78 -14.99
CA LYS A 62 8.82 13.11 -16.18
C LYS A 62 9.28 11.87 -16.95
N SER A 63 9.48 10.73 -16.28
CA SER A 63 9.82 9.47 -16.94
C SER A 63 8.71 8.94 -17.87
N GLY A 64 7.46 9.42 -17.70
CA GLY A 64 6.30 9.05 -18.52
C GLY A 64 5.65 7.72 -18.17
N TRP A 65 6.35 6.79 -17.51
CA TRP A 65 5.83 5.45 -17.22
C TRP A 65 5.87 5.07 -15.73
N MET A 66 6.84 5.54 -14.95
CA MET A 66 7.05 5.05 -13.58
C MET A 66 5.88 5.38 -12.64
N PHE A 67 5.38 6.61 -12.69
CA PHE A 67 4.26 7.02 -11.84
C PHE A 67 2.95 6.33 -12.25
N THR A 68 2.71 6.19 -13.56
CA THR A 68 1.57 5.43 -14.10
C THR A 68 1.63 3.96 -13.67
N ALA A 69 2.79 3.31 -13.76
CA ALA A 69 2.98 1.93 -13.35
C ALA A 69 2.71 1.74 -11.84
N ALA A 70 3.21 2.64 -11.00
CA ALA A 70 2.93 2.64 -9.56
C ALA A 70 1.42 2.73 -9.28
N LYS A 71 0.71 3.63 -9.97
CA LYS A 71 -0.74 3.79 -9.80
C LYS A 71 -1.54 2.61 -10.33
N CYS A 72 -1.10 1.97 -11.42
CA CYS A 72 -1.69 0.71 -11.88
C CYS A 72 -1.54 -0.41 -10.83
N ILE A 73 -0.39 -0.50 -10.17
CA ILE A 73 -0.15 -1.49 -9.11
C ILE A 73 -1.04 -1.19 -7.90
N GLU A 74 -1.16 0.07 -7.47
CA GLU A 74 -2.08 0.48 -6.39
C GLU A 74 -3.54 0.12 -6.72
N THR A 75 -4.00 0.43 -7.93
CA THR A 75 -5.35 0.08 -8.38
C THR A 75 -5.54 -1.44 -8.47
N GLY A 76 -4.54 -2.18 -8.98
CA GLY A 76 -4.58 -3.64 -9.02
C GLY A 76 -4.67 -4.26 -7.63
N LEU A 77 -3.86 -3.77 -6.69
CA LEU A 77 -3.91 -4.19 -5.29
C LEU A 77 -5.30 -3.92 -4.70
N ALA A 78 -5.83 -2.73 -4.93
CA ALA A 78 -7.14 -2.35 -4.44
C ALA A 78 -8.25 -3.29 -4.93
N ILE A 79 -8.31 -3.54 -6.24
CA ILE A 79 -9.29 -4.46 -6.83
C ILE A 79 -9.11 -5.85 -6.24
N SER A 80 -7.88 -6.33 -6.09
CA SER A 80 -7.59 -7.63 -5.48
C SER A 80 -8.04 -7.74 -4.02
N LEU A 81 -7.80 -6.71 -3.20
CA LEU A 81 -8.24 -6.65 -1.81
C LEU A 81 -9.78 -6.61 -1.70
N LEU A 82 -10.44 -5.80 -2.52
CA LEU A 82 -11.90 -5.62 -2.48
C LEU A 82 -12.64 -6.85 -3.01
N THR A 83 -12.16 -7.46 -4.09
CA THR A 83 -12.74 -8.68 -4.68
C THR A 83 -12.28 -9.97 -4.01
N ASN A 84 -11.36 -9.87 -3.04
CA ASN A 84 -10.72 -11.02 -2.39
C ASN A 84 -10.04 -11.98 -3.38
N ARG A 85 -9.55 -11.47 -4.51
CA ARG A 85 -8.96 -12.26 -5.59
C ARG A 85 -7.49 -11.91 -5.78
N PHE A 86 -6.62 -12.92 -5.73
CA PHE A 86 -5.16 -12.77 -5.83
C PHE A 86 -4.56 -11.82 -4.77
N THR A 87 -5.24 -11.64 -3.63
CA THR A 87 -4.86 -10.70 -2.58
C THR A 87 -3.43 -10.88 -2.10
N VAL A 88 -3.07 -12.13 -1.78
CA VAL A 88 -1.74 -12.53 -1.30
C VAL A 88 -0.66 -12.17 -2.33
N LEU A 89 -0.86 -12.49 -3.61
CA LEU A 89 0.09 -12.16 -4.66
C LEU A 89 0.26 -10.63 -4.80
N MET A 90 -0.86 -9.91 -4.85
CA MET A 90 -0.84 -8.45 -5.04
C MET A 90 -0.22 -7.71 -3.86
N LEU A 91 -0.34 -8.22 -2.64
CA LEU A 91 0.36 -7.63 -1.49
C LEU A 91 1.88 -7.69 -1.69
N VAL A 92 2.42 -8.82 -2.17
CA VAL A 92 3.87 -8.93 -2.43
C VAL A 92 4.29 -8.00 -3.57
N VAL A 93 3.54 -7.98 -4.67
CA VAL A 93 3.83 -7.12 -5.83
C VAL A 93 3.77 -5.64 -5.49
N ALA A 94 2.80 -5.22 -4.68
CA ALA A 94 2.61 -3.83 -4.30
C ALA A 94 3.52 -3.37 -3.16
N PHE A 95 4.15 -4.30 -2.44
CA PHE A 95 5.05 -3.98 -1.33
C PHE A 95 6.11 -2.92 -1.66
N PRO A 96 6.93 -3.06 -2.73
CA PRO A 96 7.94 -2.04 -3.06
C PRO A 96 7.31 -0.68 -3.41
N VAL A 97 6.13 -0.66 -4.02
CA VAL A 97 5.42 0.58 -4.37
C VAL A 97 4.94 1.29 -3.10
N LEU A 98 4.29 0.56 -2.21
CA LEU A 98 3.76 1.09 -0.95
C LEU A 98 4.87 1.51 0.02
N MET A 99 5.96 0.76 0.05
CA MET A 99 7.17 1.13 0.78
C MET A 99 7.73 2.46 0.25
N MET A 100 7.80 2.63 -1.07
CA MET A 100 8.25 3.90 -1.65
C MET A 100 7.29 5.04 -1.31
N THR A 101 5.97 4.84 -1.38
CA THR A 101 4.97 5.85 -0.96
C THR A 101 5.18 6.27 0.49
N PHE A 102 5.38 5.30 1.40
CA PHE A 102 5.71 5.59 2.79
C PHE A 102 6.99 6.42 2.92
N LEU A 103 8.07 6.04 2.25
CA LEU A 103 9.33 6.79 2.30
C LEU A 103 9.18 8.21 1.75
N LEU A 104 8.39 8.39 0.69
CA LEU A 104 8.12 9.69 0.08
C LEU A 104 7.37 10.64 1.00
N ASP A 105 6.58 10.14 1.95
CA ASP A 105 5.88 10.96 2.92
C ASP A 105 6.69 11.11 4.24
N THR A 106 7.38 10.06 4.67
CA THR A 106 8.18 10.06 5.90
C THR A 106 9.45 10.88 5.81
N ILE A 107 10.20 10.81 4.70
CA ILE A 107 11.47 11.54 4.56
C ILE A 107 11.25 13.07 4.61
N PRO A 108 10.32 13.67 3.84
CA PRO A 108 10.05 15.10 3.92
C PRO A 108 9.59 15.55 5.30
N PHE A 109 8.78 14.74 5.99
CA PHE A 109 8.37 15.03 7.36
C PHE A 109 9.57 15.06 8.31
N LEU A 110 10.44 14.05 8.27
CA LEU A 110 11.64 13.99 9.10
C LEU A 110 12.60 15.16 8.83
N LEU A 111 12.77 15.54 7.56
CA LEU A 111 13.56 16.72 7.17
C LEU A 111 12.88 18.05 7.52
N GLY A 112 11.58 18.04 7.77
CA GLY A 112 10.81 19.18 8.25
C GLY A 112 11.05 19.49 9.74
N ILE A 113 11.39 18.48 10.56
CA ILE A 113 11.60 18.65 12.01
C ILE A 113 12.70 19.69 12.31
N PRO A 114 13.91 19.63 11.73
CA PRO A 114 14.93 20.64 11.98
C PRO A 114 14.50 22.04 11.51
N LYS A 115 13.82 22.13 10.36
CA LYS A 115 13.34 23.42 9.82
C LYS A 115 12.29 24.07 10.72
N TRP A 116 11.44 23.26 11.35
CA TRP A 116 10.48 23.74 12.33
C TRP A 116 11.18 24.24 13.61
N ILE A 117 12.19 23.52 14.10
CA ILE A 117 12.98 23.93 15.27
C ILE A 117 13.72 25.26 15.03
N VAL A 118 14.27 25.45 13.83
CA VAL A 118 14.99 26.67 13.42
C VAL A 118 14.03 27.85 13.14
N GLY A 119 12.73 27.59 12.99
CA GLY A 119 11.71 28.61 12.70
C GLY A 119 11.45 28.87 11.21
N ASP A 120 12.11 28.13 10.32
CA ASP A 120 11.93 28.22 8.86
C ASP A 120 10.60 27.62 8.37
N MET A 121 9.91 26.86 9.22
CA MET A 121 8.62 26.26 8.91
C MET A 121 7.58 26.64 9.97
N THR A 122 6.40 27.08 9.52
CA THR A 122 5.28 27.35 10.43
C THR A 122 4.75 26.06 11.05
N GLY A 123 4.26 26.13 12.30
CA GLY A 123 3.67 24.98 12.98
C GLY A 123 2.48 24.36 12.22
N ARG A 124 1.73 25.16 11.45
CA ARG A 124 0.66 24.68 10.56
C ARG A 124 1.20 23.77 9.45
N ASN A 125 2.30 24.14 8.82
CA ASN A 125 2.91 23.34 7.76
C ASN A 125 3.53 22.05 8.32
N MET A 126 4.11 22.13 9.51
CA MET A 126 4.62 20.94 10.22
C MET A 126 3.49 19.97 10.57
N TRP A 127 2.36 20.47 11.07
CA TRP A 127 1.18 19.66 11.36
C TRP A 127 0.59 19.03 10.09
N ALA A 128 0.51 19.78 8.99
CA ALA A 128 0.07 19.24 7.71
C ALA A 128 0.99 18.11 7.23
N ALA A 129 2.32 18.29 7.31
CA ALA A 129 3.28 17.25 6.95
C ALA A 129 3.17 15.99 7.83
N PHE A 130 2.91 16.17 9.14
CA PHE A 130 2.67 15.05 10.05
C PHE A 130 1.42 14.25 9.68
N LEU A 131 0.30 14.93 9.45
CA LEU A 131 -0.95 14.28 9.06
C LEU A 131 -0.83 13.59 7.71
N ASP A 132 -0.11 14.20 6.78
CA ASP A 132 0.16 13.63 5.47
C ASP A 132 0.94 12.32 5.59
N MET A 133 2.04 12.34 6.36
CA MET A 133 2.82 11.13 6.67
C MET A 133 1.96 10.06 7.35
N LEU A 134 1.12 10.43 8.32
CA LEU A 134 0.33 9.46 9.07
C LEU A 134 -0.76 8.81 8.22
N PHE A 135 -1.53 9.62 7.49
CA PHE A 135 -2.72 9.15 6.77
C PHE A 135 -2.41 8.60 5.39
N PHE A 136 -1.43 9.13 4.65
CA PHE A 136 -1.12 8.63 3.31
C PHE A 136 -0.02 7.57 3.34
N GLY A 137 1.16 7.88 3.85
CA GLY A 137 2.27 6.93 3.86
C GLY A 137 2.12 5.84 4.92
N GLY A 138 2.02 6.26 6.19
CA GLY A 138 2.09 5.39 7.35
C GLY A 138 0.95 4.39 7.42
N SER A 139 -0.30 4.86 7.34
CA SER A 139 -1.47 3.99 7.45
C SER A 139 -1.43 2.86 6.41
N VAL A 140 -1.13 3.18 5.15
CA VAL A 140 -1.12 2.22 4.04
C VAL A 140 -0.01 1.19 4.24
N PHE A 141 1.18 1.65 4.64
CA PHE A 141 2.32 0.76 4.88
C PHE A 141 2.11 -0.17 6.09
N PHE A 142 1.57 0.33 7.19
CA PHE A 142 1.29 -0.51 8.36
C PHE A 142 0.15 -1.50 8.10
N MET A 143 -0.92 -1.09 7.41
CA MET A 143 -1.99 -1.99 6.99
C MET A 143 -1.49 -3.07 6.04
N GLN A 144 -0.63 -2.69 5.09
CA GLN A 144 0.05 -3.61 4.18
C GLN A 144 0.87 -4.65 4.95
N ILE A 145 1.74 -4.21 5.87
CA ILE A 145 2.56 -5.10 6.70
C ILE A 145 1.66 -6.01 7.54
N TYR A 146 0.61 -5.48 8.16
CA TYR A 146 -0.31 -6.27 8.97
C TYR A 146 -0.93 -7.42 8.17
N LEU A 147 -1.45 -7.15 6.97
CA LEU A 147 -2.00 -8.19 6.10
C LEU A 147 -0.93 -9.16 5.57
N MET A 148 0.27 -8.65 5.32
CA MET A 148 1.41 -9.50 4.96
C MET A 148 1.82 -10.42 6.10
N LEU A 149 1.85 -9.95 7.35
CA LEU A 149 2.15 -10.76 8.53
C LEU A 149 1.07 -11.82 8.77
N GLU A 150 -0.20 -11.41 8.67
CA GLU A 150 -1.34 -12.29 8.91
C GLU A 150 -1.37 -13.48 7.93
N TRP A 151 -1.06 -13.23 6.67
CA TRP A 151 -1.07 -14.27 5.65
C TRP A 151 0.31 -14.90 5.43
N VAL A 152 1.34 -14.65 6.28
CA VAL A 152 2.75 -15.13 6.10
C VAL A 152 2.78 -16.59 5.64
N ASN A 153 2.01 -17.44 6.32
CA ASN A 153 1.94 -18.87 6.06
C ASN A 153 1.39 -19.24 4.67
N ARG A 154 0.70 -18.33 3.99
CA ARG A 154 0.22 -18.47 2.60
C ARG A 154 1.25 -18.02 1.56
N TYR A 155 2.14 -17.07 1.87
CA TYR A 155 3.18 -16.62 0.92
C TYR A 155 4.42 -17.51 0.93
N VAL A 156 4.84 -17.99 2.11
CA VAL A 156 6.07 -18.81 2.27
C VAL A 156 6.10 -20.03 1.32
N PRO A 157 5.02 -20.81 1.14
CA PRO A 157 5.03 -21.94 0.21
C PRO A 157 5.24 -21.53 -1.25
N MET A 158 4.86 -20.31 -1.65
CA MET A 158 5.04 -19.80 -3.02
C MET A 158 6.52 -19.53 -3.33
N PHE A 159 7.35 -19.27 -2.32
CA PHE A 159 8.80 -19.10 -2.46
C PHE A 159 9.60 -20.40 -2.35
N VAL A 160 8.95 -21.49 -1.91
CA VAL A 160 9.58 -22.80 -1.64
C VAL A 160 9.30 -23.82 -2.75
N ALA A 161 8.45 -23.48 -3.74
CA ALA A 161 8.13 -24.36 -4.86
C ALA A 161 9.41 -24.79 -5.60
N ARG A 162 9.80 -26.06 -5.43
CA ARG A 162 10.93 -26.67 -6.14
C ARG A 162 10.45 -27.09 -7.55
N PRO A 163 11.30 -26.97 -8.59
CA PRO A 163 10.94 -27.35 -9.97
C PRO A 163 10.39 -28.78 -10.09
N ASP A 164 10.83 -29.70 -9.23
CA ASP A 164 10.46 -31.11 -9.26
C ASP A 164 9.25 -31.47 -8.38
N ASP A 165 8.78 -30.54 -7.54
CA ASP A 165 7.60 -30.74 -6.69
C ASP A 165 6.31 -30.38 -7.45
N ALA A 166 6.14 -30.96 -8.64
CA ALA A 166 4.95 -30.83 -9.49
C ALA A 166 3.71 -31.55 -8.91
N ARG A 167 3.50 -31.48 -7.60
CA ARG A 167 2.14 -31.54 -7.08
C ARG A 167 1.53 -30.18 -7.36
N PRO A 168 0.46 -30.08 -8.16
CA PRO A 168 -0.20 -28.80 -8.36
C PRO A 168 -0.51 -28.24 -6.98
N ALA A 169 -0.04 -27.02 -6.68
CA ALA A 169 -0.38 -26.25 -5.48
C ALA A 169 -1.85 -25.79 -5.50
N VAL A 170 -2.72 -26.67 -6.00
CA VAL A 170 -4.05 -26.40 -6.49
C VAL A 170 -4.97 -27.54 -6.10
N THR A 171 -5.08 -27.80 -4.80
CA THR A 171 -6.42 -28.06 -4.27
C THR A 171 -7.04 -26.68 -4.05
N PHE A 172 -7.61 -26.11 -5.11
CA PHE A 172 -8.51 -24.96 -5.00
C PHE A 172 -9.76 -25.42 -4.22
N GLU A 173 -9.69 -25.34 -2.90
CA GLU A 173 -10.78 -25.74 -2.00
C GLU A 173 -12.01 -24.82 -2.09
N TRP A 174 -11.91 -23.68 -2.78
CA TRP A 174 -13.02 -22.75 -3.04
C TRP A 174 -14.10 -23.30 -4.02
N LEU A 175 -13.94 -24.52 -4.54
CA LEU A 175 -14.91 -25.21 -5.39
C LEU A 175 -15.73 -26.29 -4.64
N ARG A 176 -15.59 -26.41 -3.32
CA ARG A 176 -16.54 -27.19 -2.51
C ARG A 176 -17.41 -26.25 -1.69
N THR A 177 -18.59 -25.98 -2.27
CA THR A 177 -19.86 -25.54 -1.65
C THR A 177 -19.82 -24.33 -0.73
#